data_AF-A0A442UUW4-F1
#
_entry.id   AF-A0A442UUW4-F1
#
_cell.length_a   1.000
_cell.length_b   1.000
_cell.length_c   1.000
_cell.angle_alpha   90.00
_cell.angle_beta   90.00
_cell.angle_gamma   90.00
#
_symmetry.space_group_name_H-M   'P 1'
#
loop_
_entity.id
_entity.type
_entity.pdbx_description
1 polymer ?
#
loop_
_entity_poly.entity_id
_entity_poly.type
_entity_poly.pdbx_seq_one_letter_code
_entity_poly.pdbx_strand_id
1 'polypeptide(L)'
;MVGNAFKKLRRDLAFRHGRRLRQFNYWLLARVAMTMIWLLRLLPVDSALNFADRAARRIGPWVGRHNVAIANLRKAYPEKSDKEIQAIASDMWGNMARLAAEYIFLDALFDYDPAAAKPGRIEVKGVEHFVQIAGEQKPHIIFTGHLGNFELLPVAAATFGMNITALFRPPNNPYLADYILSTRRSTMGSLLPSATGASFALAAILEKGGNIGVLVDQKFSSGLETTFFGRPCESNRVLGTLARHYDCDVYPARCVRLPGNRFRLEIEDKLILPRTAGGSVDVHGTTQLLNDVVERWVREDPGQWMWFHKRWEISGPRGKHKRARNRGEAA
;
A
#
# COMPACT_ATOMS: atom_id res chain seq x y z
N MET A 1 9.99 -9.65 51.95
CA MET A 1 8.90 -9.95 50.99
C MET A 1 8.03 -8.74 50.61
N VAL A 2 7.78 -7.77 51.50
CA VAL A 2 6.86 -6.63 51.25
C VAL A 2 7.31 -5.64 50.16
N GLY A 3 8.61 -5.37 50.02
CA GLY A 3 9.14 -4.42 49.02
C GLY A 3 9.00 -4.88 47.55
N ASN A 4 8.90 -6.19 47.30
CA ASN A 4 8.76 -6.74 45.95
C ASN A 4 7.29 -6.70 45.47
N ALA A 5 6.33 -6.87 46.38
CA ALA A 5 4.91 -6.73 46.10
C ALA A 5 4.54 -5.27 45.76
N PHE A 6 5.11 -4.29 46.48
CA PHE A 6 4.87 -2.87 46.24
C PHE A 6 5.46 -2.38 44.91
N LYS A 7 6.66 -2.85 44.54
CA LYS A 7 7.27 -2.59 43.22
C LYS A 7 6.45 -3.19 42.08
N LYS A 8 5.94 -4.42 42.24
CA LYS A 8 5.07 -5.08 41.26
C LYS A 8 3.75 -4.32 41.10
N LEU A 9 3.11 -3.94 42.20
CA LEU A 9 1.86 -3.17 42.19
C LEU A 9 2.02 -1.80 41.52
N ARG A 10 3.09 -1.06 41.82
CA ARG A 10 3.41 0.22 41.15
C ARG A 10 3.63 0.04 39.64
N ARG A 11 4.34 -1.00 39.22
CA ARG A 11 4.58 -1.31 37.81
C ARG A 11 3.28 -1.67 37.08
N ASP A 12 2.43 -2.47 37.71
CA ASP A 12 1.15 -2.89 37.14
C ASP A 12 0.15 -1.73 37.06
N LEU A 13 0.13 -0.83 38.05
CA LEU A 13 -0.64 0.41 38.02
C LEU A 13 -0.12 1.39 36.96
N ALA A 14 1.19 1.62 36.88
CA ALA A 14 1.78 2.46 35.83
C ALA A 14 1.51 1.90 34.43
N PHE A 15 1.57 0.59 34.25
CA PHE A 15 1.23 -0.08 33.00
C PHE A 15 -0.27 0.03 32.66
N ARG A 16 -1.16 -0.12 33.66
CA ARG A 16 -2.62 0.07 33.49
C ARG A 16 -2.95 1.52 33.14
N HIS A 17 -2.37 2.50 33.83
CA HIS A 17 -2.56 3.92 33.53
C HIS A 17 -1.98 4.29 32.16
N GLY A 18 -0.79 3.80 31.80
CA GLY A 18 -0.21 3.99 30.47
C GLY A 18 -1.06 3.38 29.36
N ARG A 19 -1.65 2.20 29.60
CA ARG A 19 -2.61 1.57 28.68
C ARG A 19 -3.89 2.40 28.53
N ARG A 20 -4.46 2.89 29.64
CA ARG A 20 -5.65 3.76 29.62
C ARG A 20 -5.39 5.08 28.91
N LEU A 21 -4.24 5.72 29.15
CA LEU A 21 -3.83 6.94 28.44
C LEU A 21 -3.65 6.71 26.95
N ARG A 22 -3.01 5.60 26.56
CA ARG A 22 -2.88 5.22 25.14
C ARG A 22 -4.23 4.96 24.49
N GLN A 23 -5.12 4.26 25.20
CA GLN A 23 -6.47 3.98 24.71
C GLN A 23 -7.31 5.25 24.59
N PHE A 24 -7.22 6.16 25.55
CA PHE A 24 -7.86 7.47 25.49
C PHE A 24 -7.31 8.31 24.33
N ASN A 25 -6.00 8.31 24.11
CA ASN A 25 -5.39 8.99 22.96
C ASN A 25 -5.89 8.39 21.63
N TYR A 26 -5.94 7.06 21.51
CA TYR A 26 -6.52 6.42 20.33
C TYR A 26 -8.00 6.78 20.14
N TRP A 27 -8.79 6.80 21.22
CA TRP A 27 -10.18 7.19 21.16
C TRP A 27 -10.35 8.65 20.71
N LEU A 28 -9.57 9.57 21.27
CA LEU A 28 -9.61 10.99 20.93
C LEU A 28 -9.21 11.22 19.46
N LEU A 29 -8.09 10.65 19.03
CA LEU A 29 -7.64 10.72 17.64
C LEU A 29 -8.66 10.12 16.67
N ALA A 30 -9.28 9.00 17.05
CA ALA A 30 -10.34 8.39 16.24
C ALA A 30 -11.57 9.28 16.17
N ARG A 31 -11.98 9.93 17.28
CA ARG A 31 -13.12 10.85 17.28
C ARG A 31 -12.86 12.06 16.39
N VAL A 32 -11.67 12.66 16.47
CA VAL A 32 -11.27 13.77 15.59
C VAL A 32 -11.31 13.33 14.13
N ALA A 33 -10.72 12.16 13.81
CA ALA A 33 -10.76 11.61 12.46
C ALA A 33 -12.18 11.33 11.96
N MET A 34 -13.05 10.75 12.79
CA MET A 34 -14.46 10.48 12.47
C MET A 34 -15.24 11.78 12.25
N THR A 35 -15.00 12.82 13.06
CA THR A 35 -15.62 14.14 12.85
C THR A 35 -15.16 14.75 11.53
N MET A 36 -13.87 14.66 11.20
CA MET A 36 -13.36 15.14 9.90
C MET A 36 -13.99 14.36 8.73
N ILE A 37 -14.10 13.04 8.85
CA ILE A 37 -14.77 12.17 7.85
C ILE A 37 -16.23 12.61 7.68
N TRP A 38 -16.95 12.83 8.78
CA TRP A 38 -18.33 13.28 8.77
C TRP A 38 -18.48 14.65 8.10
N LEU A 39 -17.61 15.61 8.42
CA LEU A 39 -17.61 16.93 7.78
C LEU A 39 -17.32 16.84 6.28
N LEU A 40 -16.37 16.00 5.86
CA LEU A 40 -16.08 15.79 4.44
C LEU A 40 -17.27 15.19 3.69
N ARG A 41 -18.06 14.32 4.34
CA ARG A 41 -19.27 13.72 3.75
C ARG A 41 -20.40 14.73 3.49
N LEU A 42 -20.36 15.92 4.09
CA LEU A 42 -21.32 16.99 3.81
C LEU A 42 -21.03 17.69 2.48
N LEU A 43 -19.84 17.51 1.90
CA LEU A 43 -19.44 18.13 0.64
C LEU A 43 -19.73 17.20 -0.54
N PRO A 44 -19.98 17.74 -1.75
CA PRO A 44 -19.94 16.96 -2.98
C PRO A 44 -18.59 16.25 -3.12
N VAL A 45 -18.59 15.03 -3.68
CA VAL A 45 -17.39 14.16 -3.75
C VAL A 45 -16.20 14.91 -4.33
N ASP A 46 -16.35 15.57 -5.48
CA ASP A 46 -15.24 16.31 -6.11
C ASP A 46 -14.72 17.45 -5.25
N SER A 47 -15.61 18.17 -4.56
CA SER A 47 -15.24 19.23 -3.65
C SER A 47 -14.47 18.69 -2.45
N ALA A 48 -14.90 17.55 -1.88
CA ALA A 48 -14.22 16.90 -0.76
C ALA A 48 -12.81 16.44 -1.16
N LEU A 49 -12.66 15.80 -2.33
CA LEU A 49 -11.37 15.32 -2.84
C LEU A 49 -10.42 16.47 -3.16
N ASN A 50 -10.91 17.52 -3.83
CA ASN A 50 -10.11 18.70 -4.18
C ASN A 50 -9.74 19.53 -2.93
N PHE A 51 -10.58 19.50 -1.89
CA PHE A 51 -10.23 20.10 -0.61
C PHE A 51 -9.12 19.31 0.09
N ALA A 52 -9.27 17.99 0.19
CA ALA A 52 -8.27 17.11 0.80
C ALA A 52 -6.90 17.23 0.11
N ASP A 53 -6.88 17.23 -1.23
CA ASP A 53 -5.67 17.43 -2.03
C ASP A 53 -4.98 18.76 -1.70
N ARG A 54 -5.70 19.89 -1.81
CA ARG A 54 -5.15 21.23 -1.56
C ARG A 54 -4.70 21.42 -0.12
N ALA A 55 -5.44 20.89 0.86
CA ALA A 55 -5.07 20.95 2.26
C ALA A 55 -3.76 20.18 2.51
N ALA A 56 -3.64 18.98 1.95
CA ALA A 56 -2.46 18.14 2.13
C ALA A 56 -1.22 18.68 1.43
N ARG A 57 -1.36 19.29 0.25
CA ARG A 57 -0.23 19.99 -0.42
C ARG A 57 0.34 21.13 0.41
N ARG A 58 -0.50 21.81 1.22
CA ARG A 58 -0.07 22.90 2.11
C ARG A 58 0.49 22.41 3.45
N ILE A 59 -0.15 21.42 4.07
CA ILE A 59 0.21 20.92 5.40
C ILE A 59 1.34 19.88 5.32
N GLY A 60 1.36 19.09 4.26
CA GLY A 60 2.30 17.99 4.02
C GLY A 60 3.76 18.35 4.26
N PRO A 61 4.27 19.49 3.74
CA PRO A 61 5.65 19.93 4.00
C PRO A 61 6.02 20.06 5.48
N TRP A 62 5.06 20.32 6.37
CA TRP A 62 5.28 20.45 7.82
C TRP A 62 5.20 19.13 8.57
N VAL A 63 4.77 18.05 7.91
CA VAL A 63 4.71 16.72 8.51
C VAL A 63 6.11 16.11 8.49
N GLY A 64 6.59 15.58 9.63
CA GLY A 64 7.97 15.06 9.74
C GLY A 64 8.33 13.95 8.74
N ARG A 65 7.33 13.28 8.15
CA ARG A 65 7.50 12.28 7.08
C ARG A 65 7.85 12.89 5.72
N HIS A 66 7.63 14.19 5.50
CA HIS A 66 8.01 14.88 4.27
C HIS A 66 9.51 14.84 4.02
N ASN A 67 10.33 15.00 5.06
CA ASN A 67 11.79 14.89 4.93
C ASN A 67 12.24 13.51 4.46
N VAL A 68 11.50 12.44 4.80
CA VAL A 68 11.75 11.10 4.27
C VAL A 68 11.42 11.04 2.78
N ALA A 69 10.29 11.62 2.37
CA ALA A 69 9.90 11.71 0.96
C ALA A 69 10.94 12.45 0.13
N ILE A 70 11.38 13.64 0.57
CA ILE A 70 12.41 14.44 -0.12
C ILE A 70 13.74 13.68 -0.22
N ALA A 71 14.19 13.07 0.87
CA ALA A 71 15.43 12.28 0.86
C ALA A 71 15.35 11.06 -0.05
N ASN A 72 14.17 10.47 -0.21
CA ASN A 72 13.93 9.37 -1.13
C ASN A 72 13.89 9.83 -2.59
N LEU A 73 13.19 10.92 -2.87
CA LEU A 73 13.11 11.51 -4.21
C LEU A 73 14.49 11.92 -4.73
N ARG A 74 15.31 12.60 -3.91
CA ARG A 74 16.70 12.95 -4.29
C ARG A 74 17.58 11.73 -4.56
N LYS A 75 17.27 10.57 -3.97
CA LYS A 75 17.98 9.32 -4.22
C LYS A 75 17.54 8.67 -5.53
N ALA A 76 16.26 8.77 -5.85
CA ALA A 76 15.64 8.18 -7.04
C ALA A 76 15.90 9.01 -8.31
N TYR A 77 15.95 10.33 -8.16
CA TYR A 77 16.10 11.30 -9.24
C TYR A 77 17.23 12.30 -8.94
N PRO A 78 18.49 11.84 -8.90
CA PRO A 78 19.64 12.73 -8.66
C PRO A 78 19.80 13.83 -9.71
N GLU A 79 19.22 13.65 -10.90
CA GLU A 79 19.24 14.60 -12.01
C GLU A 79 18.21 15.72 -11.88
N LYS A 80 17.21 15.59 -10.99
CA LYS A 80 16.15 16.59 -10.81
C LYS A 80 16.57 17.72 -9.89
N SER A 81 16.14 18.93 -10.23
CA SER A 81 16.31 20.10 -9.37
C SER A 81 15.50 19.99 -8.08
N ASP A 82 15.91 20.72 -7.04
CA ASP A 82 15.16 20.77 -5.78
C ASP A 82 13.71 21.24 -5.96
N LYS A 83 13.44 22.12 -6.94
CA LYS A 83 12.09 22.57 -7.27
C LYS A 83 11.22 21.43 -7.81
N GLU A 84 11.76 20.61 -8.71
CA GLU A 84 11.06 19.43 -9.24
C GLU A 84 10.82 18.39 -8.14
N ILE A 85 11.82 18.13 -7.29
CA ILE A 85 11.69 17.22 -6.15
C ILE A 85 10.57 17.67 -5.20
N GLN A 86 10.50 18.98 -4.90
CA GLN A 86 9.43 19.54 -4.07
C GLN A 86 8.05 19.45 -4.72
N ALA A 87 7.98 19.67 -6.03
CA ALA A 87 6.73 19.52 -6.79
C ALA A 87 6.20 18.07 -6.69
N ILE A 88 7.06 17.08 -6.96
CA ILE A 88 6.69 15.65 -6.84
C ILE A 88 6.27 15.30 -5.41
N ALA A 89 6.98 15.81 -4.39
CA ALA A 89 6.59 15.58 -3.00
C ALA A 89 5.25 16.22 -2.64
N SER A 90 4.94 17.39 -3.20
CA SER A 90 3.62 18.03 -3.07
C SER A 90 2.53 17.19 -3.73
N ASP A 91 2.77 16.70 -4.95
CA ASP A 91 1.84 15.81 -5.66
C ASP A 91 1.57 14.52 -4.87
N MET A 92 2.61 13.90 -4.30
CA MET A 92 2.45 12.76 -3.40
C MET A 92 1.52 13.08 -2.22
N TRP A 93 1.70 14.24 -1.57
CA TRP A 93 0.83 14.59 -0.44
C TRP A 93 -0.62 14.75 -0.86
N GLY A 94 -0.87 15.39 -2.00
CA GLY A 94 -2.19 15.47 -2.61
C GLY A 94 -2.79 14.09 -2.88
N ASN A 95 -2.01 13.22 -3.55
CA ASN A 95 -2.37 11.84 -3.86
C ASN A 95 -2.74 11.02 -2.60
N MET A 96 -1.93 11.10 -1.55
CA MET A 96 -2.15 10.32 -0.33
C MET A 96 -3.37 10.80 0.47
N ALA A 97 -3.63 12.10 0.48
CA ALA A 97 -4.83 12.64 1.12
C ALA A 97 -6.09 12.32 0.32
N ARG A 98 -6.01 12.36 -1.01
CA ARG A 98 -7.07 11.88 -1.89
C ARG A 98 -7.37 10.41 -1.63
N LEU A 99 -6.37 9.52 -1.58
CA LEU A 99 -6.56 8.10 -1.24
C LEU A 99 -7.37 7.94 0.07
N ALA A 100 -7.00 8.67 1.12
CA ALA A 100 -7.69 8.62 2.40
C ALA A 100 -9.14 9.13 2.32
N ALA A 101 -9.39 10.21 1.56
CA ALA A 101 -10.72 10.76 1.37
C ALA A 101 -11.60 9.87 0.48
N GLU A 102 -11.04 9.32 -0.60
CA GLU A 102 -11.73 8.44 -1.55
C GLU A 102 -12.21 7.17 -0.90
N TYR A 103 -11.45 6.69 0.09
CA TYR A 103 -11.86 5.59 0.93
C TYR A 103 -13.25 5.75 1.55
N ILE A 104 -13.63 7.00 1.88
CA ILE A 104 -14.90 7.36 2.49
C ILE A 104 -16.05 7.28 1.46
N PHE A 105 -15.71 7.47 0.18
CA PHE A 105 -16.62 7.63 -0.95
C PHE A 105 -16.48 6.50 -1.98
N LEU A 106 -15.89 5.35 -1.63
CA LEU A 106 -15.61 4.27 -2.60
C LEU A 106 -16.86 3.88 -3.39
N ASP A 107 -18.00 3.70 -2.71
CA ASP A 107 -19.28 3.36 -3.35
C ASP A 107 -19.79 4.44 -4.32
N ALA A 108 -19.42 5.70 -4.09
CA ALA A 108 -19.82 6.83 -4.93
C ALA A 108 -18.82 7.14 -6.06
N LEU A 109 -17.60 6.60 -5.97
CA LEU A 109 -16.52 6.84 -6.93
C LEU A 109 -16.45 5.77 -8.01
N PHE A 110 -16.82 4.54 -7.67
CA PHE A 110 -16.81 3.44 -8.62
C PHE A 110 -18.14 3.41 -9.39
N ASP A 111 -18.17 4.06 -10.54
CA ASP A 111 -19.34 4.19 -11.43
C ASP A 111 -19.15 3.43 -12.76
N TYR A 112 -18.26 2.44 -12.76
CA TYR A 112 -17.97 1.68 -13.97
C TYR A 112 -19.14 0.77 -14.35
N ASP A 113 -19.67 0.98 -15.54
CA ASP A 113 -20.66 0.12 -16.18
C ASP A 113 -20.22 -0.16 -17.63
N PRO A 114 -19.88 -1.42 -17.98
CA PRO A 114 -19.53 -1.80 -19.34
C PRO A 114 -20.62 -1.47 -20.38
N ALA A 115 -21.88 -1.39 -19.97
CA ALA A 115 -23.02 -1.13 -20.84
C ALA A 115 -23.43 0.35 -20.90
N ALA A 116 -22.76 1.24 -20.15
CA ALA A 116 -23.12 2.64 -20.10
C ALA A 116 -22.87 3.36 -21.43
N ALA A 117 -23.84 4.18 -21.85
CA ALA A 117 -23.75 4.97 -23.08
C ALA A 117 -22.74 6.14 -22.99
N LYS A 118 -22.28 6.50 -21.79
CA LYS A 118 -21.29 7.55 -21.55
C LYS A 118 -20.24 7.06 -20.56
N PRO A 119 -18.95 7.40 -20.76
CA PRO A 119 -17.90 7.01 -19.83
C PRO A 119 -18.08 7.69 -18.47
N GLY A 120 -17.98 6.88 -17.41
CA GLY A 120 -17.95 7.35 -16.03
C GLY A 120 -16.57 7.86 -15.59
N ARG A 121 -16.39 7.93 -14.27
CA ARG A 121 -15.13 8.29 -13.62
C ARG A 121 -14.08 7.21 -13.77
N ILE A 122 -14.48 5.95 -13.91
CA ILE A 122 -13.59 4.80 -14.04
C ILE A 122 -13.39 4.40 -15.49
N GLU A 123 -12.13 4.31 -15.90
CA GLU A 123 -11.68 3.59 -17.09
C GLU A 123 -11.09 2.24 -16.66
N VAL A 124 -11.36 1.17 -17.40
CA VAL A 124 -10.74 -0.14 -17.17
C VAL A 124 -9.98 -0.57 -18.41
N LYS A 125 -8.72 -0.97 -18.23
CA LYS A 125 -7.86 -1.56 -19.27
C LYS A 125 -7.49 -2.98 -18.86
N GLY A 126 -7.47 -3.91 -19.82
CA GLY A 126 -7.24 -5.33 -19.54
C GLY A 126 -8.49 -6.04 -19.01
N VAL A 127 -9.68 -5.63 -19.45
CA VAL A 127 -10.97 -6.23 -19.03
C VAL A 127 -10.96 -7.74 -19.26
N GLU A 128 -10.38 -8.16 -20.38
CA GLU A 128 -10.17 -9.54 -20.78
C GLU A 128 -9.45 -10.37 -19.70
N HIS A 129 -8.46 -9.81 -19.00
CA HIS A 129 -7.75 -10.54 -17.95
C HIS A 129 -8.60 -10.68 -16.69
N PHE A 130 -9.39 -9.66 -16.32
CA PHE A 130 -10.33 -9.78 -15.20
C PHE A 130 -11.34 -10.91 -15.45
N VAL A 131 -11.93 -10.94 -16.65
CA VAL A 131 -12.91 -11.96 -17.04
C VAL A 131 -12.26 -13.35 -17.14
N GLN A 132 -11.07 -13.43 -17.75
CA GLN A 132 -10.32 -14.69 -17.86
C GLN A 132 -10.02 -15.27 -16.48
N ILE A 133 -9.42 -14.47 -15.58
CA ILE A 133 -9.04 -14.93 -14.24
C ILE A 133 -10.28 -15.32 -13.42
N ALA A 134 -11.41 -14.62 -13.59
CA ALA A 134 -12.65 -14.97 -12.94
C ALA A 134 -13.21 -16.35 -13.37
N GLY A 135 -12.99 -16.75 -14.62
CA GLY A 135 -13.45 -18.01 -15.18
C GLY A 135 -12.51 -19.21 -14.94
N GLU A 136 -11.29 -18.97 -14.49
CA GLU A 136 -10.28 -20.02 -14.29
C GLU A 136 -10.33 -20.60 -12.86
N GLN A 137 -10.23 -21.93 -12.74
CA GLN A 137 -10.11 -22.63 -11.45
C GLN A 137 -8.65 -23.01 -11.17
N LYS A 138 -7.76 -22.02 -11.18
CA LYS A 138 -6.33 -22.18 -10.91
C LYS A 138 -5.84 -20.99 -10.07
N PRO A 139 -4.76 -21.12 -9.29
CA PRO A 139 -4.27 -20.04 -8.46
C PRO A 139 -3.79 -18.84 -9.29
N HIS A 140 -4.10 -17.64 -8.82
CA HIS A 140 -3.57 -16.39 -9.38
C HIS A 140 -3.06 -15.46 -8.30
N ILE A 141 -1.97 -14.76 -8.64
CA ILE A 141 -1.49 -13.66 -7.83
C ILE A 141 -1.60 -12.36 -8.63
N ILE A 142 -2.33 -11.40 -8.10
CA ILE A 142 -2.41 -10.04 -8.62
C ILE A 142 -1.60 -9.15 -7.67
N PHE A 143 -0.68 -8.36 -8.21
CA PHE A 143 0.13 -7.45 -7.39
C PHE A 143 0.04 -6.00 -7.84
N THR A 144 0.27 -5.10 -6.88
CA THR A 144 0.27 -3.67 -7.11
C THR A 144 1.31 -2.94 -6.24
N GLY A 145 1.41 -1.62 -6.38
CA GLY A 145 2.17 -0.74 -5.49
C GLY A 145 1.26 0.28 -4.79
N HIS A 146 1.82 1.01 -3.83
CA HIS A 146 1.11 2.10 -3.14
C HIS A 146 1.03 3.34 -4.03
N LEU A 147 0.30 3.22 -5.14
CA LEU A 147 0.10 4.26 -6.13
C LEU A 147 -1.39 4.52 -6.41
N GLY A 148 -1.70 5.76 -6.79
CA GLY A 148 -3.06 6.18 -7.14
C GLY A 148 -4.09 5.85 -6.07
N ASN A 149 -5.20 5.21 -6.48
CA ASN A 149 -6.14 4.58 -5.56
C ASN A 149 -6.19 3.07 -5.79
N PHE A 150 -5.15 2.37 -5.33
CA PHE A 150 -5.04 0.91 -5.45
C PHE A 150 -6.22 0.13 -4.85
N GLU A 151 -7.01 0.74 -3.96
CA GLU A 151 -8.19 0.11 -3.35
C GLU A 151 -9.36 -0.06 -4.32
N LEU A 152 -9.35 0.62 -5.47
CA LEU A 152 -10.34 0.43 -6.53
C LEU A 152 -10.11 -0.87 -7.33
N LEU A 153 -8.90 -1.45 -7.28
CA LEU A 153 -8.58 -2.70 -7.98
C LEU A 153 -9.44 -3.89 -7.53
N PRO A 154 -9.59 -4.19 -6.22
CA PRO A 154 -10.49 -5.25 -5.78
C PRO A 154 -11.97 -4.96 -6.07
N VAL A 155 -12.38 -3.69 -6.18
CA VAL A 155 -13.76 -3.32 -6.59
C VAL A 155 -13.98 -3.63 -8.08
N ALA A 156 -13.01 -3.31 -8.94
CA ALA A 156 -13.04 -3.70 -10.34
C ALA A 156 -13.04 -5.23 -10.50
N ALA A 157 -12.19 -5.93 -9.75
CA ALA A 157 -12.17 -7.39 -9.73
C ALA A 157 -13.56 -7.99 -9.46
N ALA A 158 -14.22 -7.52 -8.40
CA ALA A 158 -15.57 -7.96 -8.04
C ALA A 158 -16.60 -7.68 -9.14
N THR A 159 -16.48 -6.54 -9.83
CA THR A 159 -17.38 -6.16 -10.94
C THR A 159 -17.34 -7.15 -12.11
N PHE A 160 -16.18 -7.75 -12.37
CA PHE A 160 -16.00 -8.78 -13.40
C PHE A 160 -16.12 -10.21 -12.87
N GLY A 161 -16.63 -10.40 -11.65
CA GLY A 161 -16.79 -11.73 -11.03
C GLY A 161 -15.50 -12.37 -10.53
N MET A 162 -14.36 -11.66 -10.54
CA MET A 162 -13.10 -12.16 -10.02
C MET A 162 -13.11 -12.08 -8.48
N ASN A 163 -13.36 -13.21 -7.82
CA ASN A 163 -13.24 -13.30 -6.37
C ASN A 163 -11.75 -13.21 -5.97
N ILE A 164 -11.37 -12.10 -5.32
CA ILE A 164 -9.99 -11.84 -4.88
C ILE A 164 -9.95 -11.63 -3.37
N THR A 165 -8.93 -12.20 -2.72
CA THR A 165 -8.60 -11.87 -1.33
C THR A 165 -7.43 -10.90 -1.29
N ALA A 166 -7.68 -9.65 -0.90
CA ALA A 166 -6.64 -8.63 -0.78
C ALA A 166 -5.99 -8.65 0.61
N LEU A 167 -4.66 -8.67 0.65
CA LEU A 167 -3.90 -8.51 1.89
C LEU A 167 -3.93 -7.05 2.34
N PHE A 168 -4.49 -6.79 3.52
CA PHE A 168 -4.71 -5.45 4.05
C PHE A 168 -4.07 -5.28 5.43
N ARG A 169 -3.34 -4.18 5.67
CA ARG A 169 -2.83 -3.87 7.02
C ARG A 169 -3.80 -2.92 7.74
N PRO A 170 -4.47 -3.34 8.84
CA PRO A 170 -5.32 -2.43 9.59
C PRO A 170 -4.53 -1.26 10.21
N PRO A 171 -5.14 -0.08 10.34
CA PRO A 171 -4.58 1.02 11.11
C PRO A 171 -4.21 0.60 12.54
N ASN A 172 -3.15 1.18 13.09
CA ASN A 172 -2.74 0.92 14.47
C ASN A 172 -3.78 1.39 15.51
N ASN A 173 -4.67 2.32 15.12
CA ASN A 173 -5.75 2.78 15.97
C ASN A 173 -6.96 1.84 15.81
N PRO A 174 -7.35 1.09 16.87
CA PRO A 174 -8.39 0.07 16.77
C PRO A 174 -9.75 0.63 16.37
N TYR A 175 -10.13 1.82 16.85
CA TYR A 175 -11.41 2.46 16.51
C TYR A 175 -11.50 2.82 15.02
N LEU A 176 -10.38 3.25 14.42
CA LEU A 176 -10.32 3.50 12.98
C LEU A 176 -10.28 2.20 12.18
N ALA A 177 -9.60 1.17 12.70
CA ALA A 177 -9.59 -0.16 12.08
C ALA A 177 -11.01 -0.76 12.02
N ASP A 178 -11.78 -0.69 13.09
CA ASP A 178 -13.16 -1.19 13.15
C ASP A 178 -14.09 -0.43 12.18
N TYR A 179 -13.98 0.90 12.14
CA TYR A 179 -14.72 1.74 11.19
C TYR A 179 -14.39 1.39 9.73
N ILE A 180 -13.10 1.22 9.43
CA ILE A 180 -12.65 0.81 8.10
C ILE A 180 -13.16 -0.59 7.77
N LEU A 181 -13.00 -1.57 8.64
CA LEU A 181 -13.39 -2.95 8.34
C LEU A 181 -14.90 -3.10 8.15
N SER A 182 -15.71 -2.34 8.90
CA SER A 182 -17.17 -2.35 8.73
C SER A 182 -17.62 -1.73 7.41
N THR A 183 -16.94 -0.68 6.94
CA THR A 183 -17.25 -0.03 5.66
C THR A 183 -16.74 -0.81 4.44
N ARG A 184 -15.64 -1.57 4.57
CA ARG A 184 -15.08 -2.32 3.44
C ARG A 184 -15.77 -3.65 3.13
N ARG A 185 -16.36 -4.31 4.13
CA ARG A 185 -16.96 -5.65 3.96
C ARG A 185 -18.09 -5.68 2.91
N SER A 186 -18.76 -4.56 2.67
CA SER A 186 -19.86 -4.48 1.71
C SER A 186 -19.40 -4.37 0.25
N THR A 187 -18.17 -3.89 -0.02
CA THR A 187 -17.80 -3.37 -1.35
C THR A 187 -16.56 -4.06 -1.98
N MET A 188 -15.65 -4.65 -1.20
CA MET A 188 -14.29 -4.99 -1.67
C MET A 188 -13.90 -6.48 -1.65
N GLY A 189 -14.86 -7.41 -1.73
CA GLY A 189 -14.57 -8.83 -1.64
C GLY A 189 -13.97 -9.23 -0.29
N SER A 190 -13.21 -10.34 -0.24
CA SER A 190 -12.64 -10.83 1.01
C SER A 190 -11.36 -10.07 1.39
N LEU A 191 -11.27 -9.60 2.64
CA LEU A 191 -10.08 -8.91 3.15
C LEU A 191 -9.34 -9.78 4.14
N LEU A 192 -8.02 -9.93 3.94
CA LEU A 192 -7.16 -10.66 4.85
C LEU A 192 -6.22 -9.70 5.60
N PRO A 193 -6.31 -9.59 6.94
CA PRO A 193 -5.39 -8.76 7.71
C PRO A 193 -3.93 -9.22 7.57
N SER A 194 -3.03 -8.27 7.33
CA SER A 194 -1.58 -8.47 7.39
C SER A 194 -1.15 -8.58 8.85
N ALA A 195 -1.04 -9.82 9.31
CA ALA A 195 -0.62 -10.21 10.65
C ALA A 195 0.35 -11.40 10.58
N THR A 196 0.92 -11.78 11.73
CA THR A 196 1.69 -13.02 11.84
C THR A 196 0.83 -14.18 11.34
N GLY A 197 1.34 -14.93 10.36
CA GLY A 197 0.63 -16.06 9.74
C GLY A 197 -0.23 -15.71 8.51
N ALA A 198 -0.29 -14.45 8.09
CA ALA A 198 -1.04 -14.06 6.87
C ALA A 198 -0.56 -14.82 5.61
N SER A 199 0.73 -15.18 5.54
CA SER A 199 1.26 -16.00 4.45
C SER A 199 0.62 -17.39 4.36
N PHE A 200 0.25 -18.00 5.49
CA PHE A 200 -0.45 -19.30 5.49
C PHE A 200 -1.88 -19.17 4.97
N ALA A 201 -2.56 -18.08 5.32
CA ALA A 201 -3.90 -17.83 4.79
C ALA A 201 -3.87 -17.55 3.28
N LEU A 202 -2.88 -16.82 2.78
CA LEU A 202 -2.67 -16.64 1.32
C LEU A 202 -2.38 -17.99 0.63
N ALA A 203 -1.53 -18.82 1.23
CA ALA A 203 -1.21 -20.14 0.72
C ALA A 203 -2.47 -21.03 0.62
N ALA A 204 -3.29 -21.07 1.68
CA ALA A 204 -4.54 -21.84 1.69
C ALA A 204 -5.57 -21.37 0.65
N ILE A 205 -5.52 -20.11 0.22
CA ILE A 205 -6.37 -19.59 -0.87
C ILE A 205 -5.85 -20.08 -2.22
N LEU A 206 -4.54 -19.99 -2.46
CA LEU A 206 -3.92 -20.46 -3.69
C LEU A 206 -4.04 -21.97 -3.86
N GLU A 207 -3.92 -22.74 -2.77
CA GLU A 207 -4.11 -24.20 -2.78
C GLU A 207 -5.51 -24.61 -3.27
N LYS A 208 -6.52 -23.76 -3.03
CA LYS A 208 -7.90 -23.96 -3.50
C LYS A 208 -8.16 -23.39 -4.89
N GLY A 209 -7.12 -22.96 -5.61
CA GLY A 209 -7.24 -22.31 -6.92
C GLY A 209 -7.83 -20.91 -6.85
N GLY A 210 -7.72 -20.21 -5.71
CA GLY A 210 -8.24 -18.86 -5.54
C GLY A 210 -7.27 -17.75 -5.98
N ASN A 211 -7.75 -16.50 -5.93
CA ASN A 211 -7.00 -15.31 -6.34
C ASN A 211 -6.59 -14.47 -5.12
N ILE A 212 -5.34 -14.02 -5.07
CA ILE A 212 -4.86 -13.11 -4.02
C ILE A 212 -4.37 -11.78 -4.58
N GLY A 213 -4.57 -10.70 -3.82
CA GLY A 213 -4.10 -9.34 -4.12
C GLY A 213 -3.05 -8.86 -3.11
N VAL A 214 -1.88 -8.41 -3.58
CA VAL A 214 -0.75 -8.05 -2.68
C VAL A 214 -0.03 -6.77 -3.12
N LEU A 215 0.28 -5.89 -2.16
CA LEU A 215 1.21 -4.76 -2.37
C LEU A 215 2.66 -5.19 -2.10
N VAL A 216 3.58 -4.86 -3.01
CA VAL A 216 4.96 -5.44 -3.03
C VAL A 216 6.09 -4.44 -2.83
N ASP A 217 5.79 -3.15 -2.77
CA ASP A 217 6.72 -2.04 -2.98
C ASP A 217 7.28 -1.42 -1.69
N GLN A 218 6.88 -1.93 -0.52
CA GLN A 218 7.40 -1.48 0.76
C GLN A 218 8.62 -2.29 1.22
N LYS A 219 9.42 -1.67 2.07
CA LYS A 219 10.54 -2.37 2.73
C LYS A 219 10.00 -3.55 3.55
N PHE A 220 10.67 -4.68 3.41
CA PHE A 220 10.48 -5.82 4.31
C PHE A 220 11.77 -6.06 5.09
N SER A 221 11.75 -5.87 6.41
CA SER A 221 12.94 -6.14 7.23
C SER A 221 13.37 -7.60 7.09
N SER A 222 14.67 -7.85 6.86
CA SER A 222 15.17 -9.21 6.58
C SER A 222 14.56 -9.83 5.31
N GLY A 223 14.12 -8.98 4.38
CA GLY A 223 13.71 -9.34 3.03
C GLY A 223 14.87 -9.80 2.16
N LEU A 224 14.59 -10.07 0.89
CA LEU A 224 15.64 -10.32 -0.11
C LEU A 224 16.28 -9.00 -0.53
N GLU A 225 17.60 -9.02 -0.71
CA GLU A 225 18.34 -7.91 -1.30
C GLU A 225 17.93 -7.79 -2.76
N THR A 226 17.39 -6.65 -3.16
CA THR A 226 16.94 -6.33 -4.52
C THR A 226 17.26 -4.88 -4.81
N THR A 227 16.98 -4.40 -6.01
CA THR A 227 17.17 -3.00 -6.38
C THR A 227 15.84 -2.31 -6.68
N PHE A 228 15.78 -1.02 -6.36
CA PHE A 228 14.69 -0.12 -6.72
C PHE A 228 15.30 1.26 -6.95
N PHE A 229 15.04 1.84 -8.12
CA PHE A 229 15.76 2.96 -8.73
C PHE A 229 17.27 2.73 -8.84
N GLY A 230 17.67 1.49 -9.18
CA GLY A 230 19.08 1.09 -9.24
C GLY A 230 19.79 1.06 -7.88
N ARG A 231 19.06 1.19 -6.76
CA ARG A 231 19.62 1.22 -5.41
C ARG A 231 19.25 -0.01 -4.60
N PRO A 232 20.19 -0.60 -3.82
CA PRO A 232 19.88 -1.74 -2.96
C PRO A 232 18.78 -1.45 -1.94
N CYS A 233 17.84 -2.38 -1.80
CA CYS A 233 16.73 -2.35 -0.85
C CYS A 233 16.39 -3.77 -0.39
N GLU A 234 15.55 -3.88 0.65
CA GLU A 234 15.04 -5.17 1.13
C GLU A 234 13.57 -5.34 0.73
N SER A 235 13.28 -6.40 0.00
CA SER A 235 11.94 -6.65 -0.57
C SER A 235 11.34 -7.95 -0.05
N ASN A 236 10.00 -7.98 0.02
CA ASN A 236 9.28 -9.13 0.52
C ASN A 236 9.32 -10.30 -0.48
N ARG A 237 9.85 -11.44 -0.04
CA ARG A 237 9.97 -12.66 -0.87
C ARG A 237 8.70 -13.49 -0.96
N VAL A 238 7.69 -13.21 -0.11
CA VAL A 238 6.50 -14.05 0.05
C VAL A 238 5.81 -14.34 -1.27
N LEU A 239 5.68 -13.34 -2.14
CA LEU A 239 5.04 -13.52 -3.45
C LEU A 239 5.84 -14.50 -4.32
N GLY A 240 7.15 -14.28 -4.47
CA GLY A 240 8.01 -15.19 -5.24
C GLY A 240 7.99 -16.62 -4.68
N THR A 241 7.92 -16.78 -3.35
CA THR A 241 7.80 -18.10 -2.70
C THR A 241 6.46 -18.77 -3.00
N LEU A 242 5.35 -18.04 -2.92
CA LEU A 242 4.02 -18.57 -3.25
C LEU A 242 3.92 -18.93 -4.75
N ALA A 243 4.42 -18.05 -5.62
CA ALA A 243 4.46 -18.30 -7.06
C ALA A 243 5.28 -19.55 -7.41
N ARG A 244 6.42 -19.77 -6.75
CA ARG A 244 7.19 -21.02 -6.90
C ARG A 244 6.41 -22.24 -6.41
N HIS A 245 5.78 -22.15 -5.25
CA HIS A 245 5.17 -23.30 -4.60
C HIS A 245 3.92 -23.79 -5.34
N TYR A 246 3.10 -22.86 -5.82
CA TYR A 246 1.83 -23.16 -6.53
C TYR A 246 1.94 -23.09 -8.05
N ASP A 247 3.13 -22.76 -8.59
CA ASP A 247 3.39 -22.51 -10.03
C ASP A 247 2.29 -21.66 -10.70
N CYS A 248 1.88 -20.59 -10.02
CA CYS A 248 0.72 -19.79 -10.39
C CYS A 248 1.06 -18.60 -11.29
N ASP A 249 0.09 -18.18 -12.11
CA ASP A 249 0.21 -16.98 -12.94
C ASP A 249 0.23 -15.71 -12.07
N VAL A 250 1.10 -14.75 -12.41
CA VAL A 250 1.30 -13.49 -11.68
C VAL A 250 0.98 -12.30 -12.59
N TYR A 251 -0.01 -11.49 -12.22
CA TYR A 251 -0.50 -10.35 -12.98
C TYR A 251 -0.17 -9.02 -12.29
N PRO A 252 0.43 -8.06 -13.01
CA PRO A 252 0.52 -6.68 -12.54
C PRO A 252 -0.84 -5.99 -12.66
N ALA A 253 -1.27 -5.29 -11.61
CA ALA A 253 -2.42 -4.40 -11.68
C ALA A 253 -2.14 -3.06 -10.99
N ARG A 254 -2.65 -1.97 -11.53
CA ARG A 254 -2.43 -0.62 -11.01
C ARG A 254 -3.63 0.29 -11.18
N CYS A 255 -3.71 1.29 -10.32
CA CYS A 255 -4.68 2.37 -10.43
C CYS A 255 -3.95 3.68 -10.74
N VAL A 256 -4.25 4.29 -11.88
CA VAL A 256 -3.70 5.58 -12.30
C VAL A 256 -4.77 6.64 -12.10
N ARG A 257 -4.45 7.69 -11.33
CA ARG A 257 -5.33 8.87 -11.22
C ARG A 257 -5.25 9.68 -12.51
N LEU A 258 -6.41 10.08 -13.00
CA LEU A 258 -6.58 10.95 -14.15
C LEU A 258 -7.10 12.32 -13.69
N PRO A 259 -6.99 13.36 -14.55
CA PRO A 259 -7.60 14.66 -14.29
C PRO A 259 -9.11 14.55 -14.01
N GLY A 260 -9.64 15.47 -13.20
CA GLY A 260 -11.08 15.54 -12.92
C GLY A 260 -11.59 14.45 -11.98
N ASN A 261 -10.78 13.99 -11.03
CA ASN A 261 -11.11 12.89 -10.10
C ASN A 261 -11.59 11.61 -10.81
N ARG A 262 -10.98 11.33 -11.97
CA ARG A 262 -11.15 10.10 -12.72
C ARG A 262 -10.01 9.13 -12.41
N PHE A 263 -10.21 7.86 -12.74
CA PHE A 263 -9.24 6.80 -12.50
C PHE A 263 -9.20 5.86 -13.69
N ARG A 264 -8.01 5.31 -13.95
CA ARG A 264 -7.84 4.17 -14.84
C ARG A 264 -7.33 2.99 -14.04
N LEU A 265 -8.08 1.90 -14.06
CA LEU A 265 -7.71 0.63 -13.47
C LEU A 265 -7.16 -0.25 -14.58
N GLU A 266 -5.92 -0.67 -14.44
CA GLU A 266 -5.23 -1.45 -15.45
C GLU A 266 -4.81 -2.77 -14.82
N ILE A 267 -5.15 -3.89 -15.46
CA ILE A 267 -4.47 -5.16 -15.27
C ILE A 267 -3.66 -5.42 -16.55
N GLU A 268 -2.38 -5.70 -16.39
CA GLU A 268 -1.46 -5.97 -17.49
C GLU A 268 -1.34 -7.48 -17.74
N ASP A 269 -0.71 -7.86 -18.85
CA ASP A 269 -0.39 -9.26 -19.15
C ASP A 269 0.35 -9.93 -17.99
N LYS A 270 0.15 -11.25 -17.85
CA LYS A 270 0.90 -12.02 -16.86
C LYS A 270 2.40 -11.95 -17.11
N LEU A 271 3.15 -11.89 -16.02
CA LEU A 271 4.59 -11.89 -16.06
C LEU A 271 5.15 -13.24 -16.48
N ILE A 272 6.18 -13.21 -17.34
CA ILE A 272 7.05 -14.36 -17.57
C ILE A 272 8.01 -14.43 -16.38
N LEU A 273 7.72 -15.32 -15.43
CA LEU A 273 8.55 -15.45 -14.24
C LEU A 273 9.90 -16.10 -14.57
N PRO A 274 11.03 -15.52 -14.10
CA PRO A 274 12.33 -16.13 -14.29
C PRO A 274 12.36 -17.52 -13.64
N ARG A 275 13.08 -18.47 -14.23
CA ARG A 275 13.21 -19.84 -13.74
C ARG A 275 14.66 -20.13 -13.35
N THR A 276 14.83 -20.97 -12.33
CA THR A 276 16.11 -21.55 -11.95
C THR A 276 16.57 -22.58 -12.98
N ALA A 277 17.83 -23.03 -12.92
CA ALA A 277 18.34 -24.10 -13.78
C ALA A 277 17.51 -25.41 -13.66
N GLY A 278 16.88 -25.65 -12.51
CA GLY A 278 15.98 -26.78 -12.28
C GLY A 278 14.52 -26.53 -12.69
N GLY A 279 14.22 -25.46 -13.44
CA GLY A 279 12.87 -25.17 -13.98
C GLY A 279 11.87 -24.55 -13.01
N SER A 280 12.12 -24.58 -11.69
CA SER A 280 11.27 -23.90 -10.70
C SER A 280 11.39 -22.36 -10.80
N VAL A 281 10.32 -21.61 -10.50
CA VAL A 281 10.32 -20.13 -10.44
C VAL A 281 11.50 -19.63 -9.62
N ASP A 282 12.33 -18.72 -10.12
CA ASP A 282 13.34 -18.07 -9.30
C ASP A 282 12.70 -17.01 -8.40
N VAL A 283 12.69 -17.26 -7.09
CA VAL A 283 12.13 -16.35 -6.08
C VAL A 283 12.85 -15.00 -6.09
N HIS A 284 14.18 -15.00 -6.24
CA HIS A 284 14.96 -13.77 -6.21
C HIS A 284 14.71 -12.94 -7.47
N GLY A 285 14.88 -13.53 -8.65
CA GLY A 285 14.56 -12.90 -9.92
C GLY A 285 13.11 -12.42 -10.00
N THR A 286 12.15 -13.19 -9.48
CA THR A 286 10.75 -12.78 -9.41
C THR A 286 10.59 -11.56 -8.50
N THR A 287 11.19 -11.56 -7.32
CA THR A 287 11.11 -10.41 -6.40
C THR A 287 11.72 -9.14 -7.02
N GLN A 288 12.79 -9.27 -7.80
CA GLN A 288 13.36 -8.16 -8.56
C GLN A 288 12.40 -7.69 -9.66
N LEU A 289 11.86 -8.61 -10.47
CA LEU A 289 10.93 -8.29 -11.56
C LEU A 289 9.70 -7.50 -11.06
N LEU A 290 9.15 -7.88 -9.90
CA LEU A 290 8.05 -7.15 -9.27
C LEU A 290 8.44 -5.70 -8.91
N ASN A 291 9.66 -5.49 -8.43
CA ASN A 291 10.17 -4.14 -8.16
C ASN A 291 10.33 -3.33 -9.44
N ASP A 292 10.84 -3.96 -10.51
CA ASP A 292 11.07 -3.29 -11.80
C ASP A 292 9.73 -2.81 -12.41
N VAL A 293 8.68 -3.62 -12.28
CA VAL A 293 7.32 -3.24 -12.71
C VAL A 293 6.78 -2.06 -11.92
N VAL A 294 6.88 -2.08 -10.59
CA VAL A 294 6.46 -0.94 -9.77
C VAL A 294 7.31 0.28 -10.09
N GLU A 295 8.63 0.13 -10.24
CA GLU A 295 9.55 1.21 -10.57
C GLU A 295 9.15 1.89 -11.87
N ARG A 296 8.81 1.11 -12.91
CA ARG A 296 8.28 1.64 -14.17
C ARG A 296 7.04 2.51 -13.93
N TRP A 297 6.05 2.02 -13.17
CA TRP A 297 4.86 2.80 -12.86
C TRP A 297 5.18 4.10 -12.09
N VAL A 298 6.10 4.04 -11.13
CA VAL A 298 6.53 5.23 -10.37
C VAL A 298 7.27 6.22 -11.26
N ARG A 299 8.04 5.75 -12.25
CA ARG A 299 8.73 6.62 -13.22
C ARG A 299 7.77 7.32 -14.18
N GLU A 300 6.66 6.66 -14.54
CA GLU A 300 5.62 7.25 -15.39
C GLU A 300 4.90 8.43 -14.69
N ASP A 301 4.54 8.28 -13.41
CA ASP A 301 4.00 9.38 -12.59
C ASP A 301 4.50 9.31 -11.14
N PRO A 302 5.61 9.99 -10.83
CA PRO A 302 6.20 9.91 -9.49
C PRO A 302 5.33 10.60 -8.44
N GLY A 303 4.44 11.51 -8.81
CA GLY A 303 3.55 12.19 -7.88
C GLY A 303 2.50 11.26 -7.27
N GLN A 304 2.24 10.09 -7.86
CA GLN A 304 1.22 9.17 -7.38
C GLN A 304 1.73 8.09 -6.42
N TRP A 305 3.04 7.99 -6.18
CA TRP A 305 3.61 6.96 -5.32
C TRP A 305 3.92 7.45 -3.90
N MET A 306 3.79 6.58 -2.90
CA MET A 306 3.98 6.90 -1.49
C MET A 306 5.47 7.02 -1.07
N TRP A 307 6.11 8.15 -1.37
CA TRP A 307 7.54 8.39 -1.07
C TRP A 307 7.94 8.45 0.40
N PHE A 308 7.01 8.60 1.35
CA PHE A 308 7.36 8.73 2.77
C PHE A 308 7.64 7.41 3.50
N HIS A 309 7.65 6.28 2.77
CA HIS A 309 8.10 5.00 3.27
C HIS A 309 9.65 4.95 3.27
N LYS A 310 10.28 4.39 4.31
CA LYS A 310 11.74 4.26 4.42
C LYS A 310 12.31 3.14 3.54
N ARG A 311 12.07 3.21 2.22
CA ARG A 311 12.34 2.13 1.24
C ARG A 311 13.79 1.64 1.26
N TRP A 312 14.76 2.55 1.31
CA TRP A 312 16.20 2.24 1.26
C TRP A 312 16.89 2.22 2.64
N GLU A 313 16.14 2.20 3.75
CA GLU A 313 16.74 2.03 5.08
C GLU A 313 16.92 0.53 5.37
N ILE A 314 18.05 -0.08 5.00
CA ILE A 314 18.30 -1.54 5.14
C ILE A 314 18.45 -1.96 6.61
N SER A 315 17.77 -3.04 7.02
CA SER A 315 17.83 -3.65 8.35
C SER A 315 19.05 -4.58 8.50
N GLY A 316 20.13 -4.14 9.17
CA GLY A 316 21.27 -5.03 9.49
C GLY A 316 22.49 -4.32 10.09
N PRO A 317 23.56 -5.07 10.49
CA PRO A 317 24.80 -4.50 11.06
C PRO A 317 25.46 -3.42 10.19
N ARG A 318 25.30 -3.55 8.86
CA ARG A 318 25.77 -2.58 7.84
C ARG A 318 25.08 -1.21 7.94
N GLY A 319 23.83 -1.14 8.41
CA GLY A 319 23.13 0.12 8.68
C GLY A 319 23.64 0.87 9.91
N LYS A 320 24.23 0.15 10.89
CA LYS A 320 24.88 0.76 12.06
C LYS A 320 26.24 1.37 11.70
N HIS A 321 27.03 0.72 10.84
CA HIS A 321 28.34 1.23 10.39
C HIS A 321 28.25 2.54 9.60
N LYS A 322 27.25 2.69 8.73
CA LYS A 322 27.00 3.97 8.01
C LYS A 322 26.58 5.11 8.94
N ARG A 323 25.83 4.82 10.01
CA ARG A 323 25.42 5.82 11.02
C ARG A 323 26.55 6.22 11.98
N ALA A 324 27.48 5.32 12.28
CA ALA A 324 28.66 5.62 13.11
C ALA A 324 29.67 6.48 12.35
N ARG A 325 29.90 6.19 11.06
CA ARG A 325 30.82 6.94 10.21
C ARG A 325 30.39 8.40 10.00
N ASN A 326 29.11 8.65 9.74
CA ASN A 326 28.59 10.02 9.57
C ASN A 326 28.51 10.85 10.88
N ARG A 327 28.72 10.23 12.06
CA ARG A 327 28.81 10.97 13.34
C ARG A 327 30.25 11.24 13.77
N GLY A 328 31.23 10.58 13.16
CA GLY A 328 32.66 10.80 13.43
C GLY A 328 33.30 11.88 12.56
N GLU A 329 32.63 12.32 11.49
CA GLU A 329 33.12 13.41 10.59
C GLU A 329 32.52 14.78 10.95
N ALA A 330 31.73 14.87 12.03
CA ALA A 330 31.12 16.11 12.53
C ALA A 330 31.47 16.40 14.01
N ALA A 331 32.61 15.88 14.47
CA ALA A 331 33.17 16.15 15.80
C ALA A 331 34.51 16.87 15.66
#